data_AF-A0A6H1X4E3-F1
#
_entry.id   AF-A0A6H1X4E3-F1
#
_cell.length_a   1.000
_cell.length_b   1.000
_cell.length_c   1.000
_cell.angle_alpha   90.00
_cell.angle_beta   90.00
_cell.angle_gamma   90.00
#
_symmetry.space_group_name_H-M   'P 1'
#
loop_
_entity.id
_entity.type
_entity.pdbx_description
1 polymer ?
#
loop_
_entity_poly.entity_id
_entity_poly.type
_entity_poly.pdbx_seq_one_letter_code
_entity_poly.pdbx_strand_id
1 'polypeptide(L)'
;MSVFISKGVYNEEKNIKEEVLESSKIDANTINEQKNEKYKVLLEHLFDYRNKAILDQDTAILKELYDTSKKFGLWAYEHEEKKMKYIQHWSEKQGVNFNDIKTRVIVKKIKEKEEGLYGIICTVSTEYKYSYKNNPEVSNMFRIGTYHYLNVVVRDDQYVIVKEWYTDPFEDSLNLENINSDEIREYIQCHEKPEIKLTEEQKKAMDYAHQYCGAAADEEYGMKFNKDYRDYNPEGGDCANFASQIMFESGRFKKNDTWNYYKGEGTKAWVNAQGFKNYMVYSGRAQYIAKGAYQDVYKDAYNLRPGDFVAYEKGGRITHISTVTGLDSKGYPLVTCHNTDRLLVPWDLGWSNKAIKFHLIKVNY
;
A
#
# COMPACT_ATOMS: atom_id res chain seq x y z
N MET A 1 -14.63 -45.54 32.00
CA MET A 1 -14.53 -45.55 30.53
C MET A 1 -14.82 -44.15 30.03
N SER A 2 -13.86 -43.60 29.30
CA SER A 2 -13.81 -42.22 28.83
C SER A 2 -14.75 -41.99 27.65
N VAL A 3 -15.42 -40.84 27.58
CA VAL A 3 -15.92 -40.28 26.32
C VAL A 3 -15.47 -38.83 26.27
N PHE A 4 -14.46 -38.59 25.44
CA PHE A 4 -13.92 -37.29 25.09
C PHE A 4 -14.95 -36.52 24.26
N ILE A 5 -15.30 -35.32 24.72
CA ILE A 5 -15.94 -34.30 23.87
C ILE A 5 -14.80 -33.50 23.24
N SER A 6 -14.62 -33.65 21.92
CA SER A 6 -13.67 -32.85 21.15
C SER A 6 -14.10 -31.39 21.17
N LYS A 7 -13.31 -30.52 21.81
CA LYS A 7 -13.38 -29.08 21.60
C LYS A 7 -13.02 -28.80 20.14
N GLY A 8 -14.01 -28.38 19.35
CA GLY A 8 -13.75 -27.77 18.05
C GLY A 8 -12.87 -26.53 18.27
N VAL A 9 -11.70 -26.54 17.66
CA VAL A 9 -10.81 -25.37 17.62
C VAL A 9 -11.51 -24.32 16.76
N TYR A 10 -12.15 -23.34 17.41
CA TYR A 10 -12.59 -22.11 16.75
C TYR A 10 -11.33 -21.40 16.24
N ASN A 11 -11.15 -21.41 14.92
CA ASN A 11 -9.99 -20.80 14.29
C ASN A 11 -10.23 -19.29 14.15
N GLU A 12 -9.93 -18.52 15.20
CA GLU A 12 -10.15 -17.07 15.28
C GLU A 12 -9.52 -16.31 14.09
N GLU A 13 -8.41 -16.81 13.52
CA GLU A 13 -7.74 -16.19 12.37
C GLU A 13 -8.59 -16.19 11.09
N LYS A 14 -9.42 -17.22 10.89
CA LYS A 14 -10.26 -17.33 9.68
C LYS A 14 -11.37 -16.26 9.66
N ASN A 15 -11.92 -15.92 10.83
CA ASN A 15 -13.04 -14.98 10.95
C ASN A 15 -12.61 -13.51 10.81
N ILE A 16 -11.39 -13.17 11.27
CA ILE A 16 -10.88 -11.79 11.20
C ILE A 16 -10.55 -11.37 9.78
N LYS A 17 -9.95 -12.27 8.99
CA LYS A 17 -9.68 -12.00 7.57
C LYS A 17 -10.98 -11.75 6.83
N GLU A 18 -12.03 -12.51 7.12
CA GLU A 18 -13.36 -12.29 6.55
C GLU A 18 -13.94 -10.92 6.97
N GLU A 19 -13.80 -10.49 8.23
CA GLU A 19 -14.23 -9.15 8.68
C GLU A 19 -13.46 -8.00 7.97
N VAL A 20 -12.14 -8.15 7.75
CA VAL A 20 -11.33 -7.18 7.00
C VAL A 20 -11.72 -7.16 5.52
N LEU A 21 -11.91 -8.32 4.89
CA LEU A 21 -12.39 -8.42 3.51
C LEU A 21 -13.80 -7.83 3.34
N GLU A 22 -14.70 -8.08 4.28
CA GLU A 22 -16.06 -7.54 4.27
C GLU A 22 -16.00 -6.00 4.36
N SER A 23 -15.09 -5.45 5.16
CA SER A 23 -14.90 -3.99 5.26
C SER A 23 -14.50 -3.31 3.94
N SER A 24 -13.61 -3.93 3.15
CA SER A 24 -13.21 -3.39 1.84
C SER A 24 -14.37 -3.31 0.84
N LYS A 25 -15.45 -4.07 1.07
CA LYS A 25 -16.66 -4.11 0.21
C LYS A 25 -17.74 -3.13 0.65
N ILE A 26 -17.62 -2.50 1.82
CA ILE A 26 -18.65 -1.60 2.36
C ILE A 26 -18.48 -0.20 1.77
N ASP A 27 -19.33 0.11 0.79
CA ASP A 27 -19.55 1.47 0.28
C ASP A 27 -19.91 2.42 1.44
N ALA A 28 -19.26 3.59 1.49
CA ALA A 28 -19.37 4.56 2.59
C ALA A 28 -20.74 5.25 2.61
N ASN A 29 -21.82 4.56 2.98
CA ASN A 29 -23.06 5.24 3.32
C ASN A 29 -23.87 4.52 4.40
N THR A 30 -24.24 5.34 5.39
CA THR A 30 -25.21 5.14 6.49
C THR A 30 -24.68 4.42 7.74
N ILE A 31 -24.52 5.17 8.85
CA ILE A 31 -24.98 4.90 10.24
C ILE A 31 -24.39 5.97 11.20
N ASN A 32 -25.26 6.77 11.83
CA ASN A 32 -25.04 7.77 12.91
C ASN A 32 -23.80 8.69 12.83
N GLU A 33 -23.89 9.74 12.01
CA GLU A 33 -22.83 10.72 11.69
C GLU A 33 -22.17 11.34 12.93
N GLN A 34 -22.92 11.73 13.97
CA GLN A 34 -22.35 12.40 15.14
C GLN A 34 -21.47 11.49 16.00
N LYS A 35 -21.86 10.22 16.14
CA LYS A 35 -21.07 9.24 16.89
C LYS A 35 -19.80 8.88 16.13
N ASN A 36 -19.91 8.71 14.81
CA ASN A 36 -18.76 8.38 13.96
C ASN A 36 -17.74 9.50 13.89
N GLU A 37 -18.16 10.77 13.87
CA GLU A 37 -17.22 11.90 13.83
C GLU A 37 -16.36 11.95 15.10
N LYS A 38 -16.93 11.70 16.28
CA LYS A 38 -16.16 11.61 17.53
C LYS A 38 -15.11 10.50 17.45
N TYR A 39 -15.49 9.29 17.02
CA TYR A 39 -14.54 8.17 16.93
C TYR A 39 -13.51 8.35 15.82
N LYS A 40 -13.87 9.00 14.72
CA LYS A 40 -12.94 9.40 13.67
C LYS A 40 -11.83 10.27 14.24
N VAL A 41 -12.18 11.37 14.92
CA VAL A 41 -11.19 12.29 15.52
C VAL A 41 -10.29 11.55 16.51
N LEU A 42 -10.85 10.67 17.33
CA LEU A 42 -10.07 9.88 18.30
C LEU A 42 -9.11 8.90 17.63
N LEU A 43 -9.55 8.21 16.57
CA LEU A 43 -8.70 7.28 15.83
C LEU A 43 -7.63 8.03 15.05
N GLU A 44 -7.94 9.15 14.42
CA GLU A 44 -6.95 10.03 13.78
C GLU A 44 -5.89 10.46 14.78
N HIS A 45 -6.29 10.92 15.98
CA HIS A 45 -5.34 11.24 17.04
C HIS A 45 -4.48 10.05 17.47
N LEU A 46 -5.08 8.86 17.58
CA LEU A 46 -4.35 7.63 17.93
C LEU A 46 -3.33 7.26 16.85
N PHE A 47 -3.69 7.35 15.57
CA PHE A 47 -2.80 7.05 14.46
C PHE A 47 -1.72 8.14 14.32
N ASP A 48 -2.05 9.42 14.48
CA ASP A 48 -1.08 10.51 14.44
C ASP A 48 -0.06 10.40 15.59
N TYR A 49 -0.49 10.00 16.80
CA TYR A 49 0.42 9.76 17.90
C TYR A 49 1.34 8.55 17.66
N ARG A 50 0.79 7.47 17.09
CA ARG A 50 1.56 6.31 16.62
C ARG A 50 2.59 6.71 15.56
N ASN A 51 2.17 7.47 14.57
CA ASN A 51 3.01 7.97 13.48
C ASN A 51 4.14 8.86 14.00
N LYS A 52 3.85 9.73 14.98
CA LYS A 52 4.87 10.52 15.67
C LYS A 52 5.88 9.64 16.38
N ALA A 53 5.43 8.64 17.14
CA ALA A 53 6.33 7.69 17.79
C ALA A 53 7.22 6.97 16.77
N ILE A 54 6.66 6.54 15.63
CA ILE A 54 7.40 5.95 14.51
C ILE A 54 8.47 6.89 13.95
N LEU A 55 8.14 8.16 13.72
CA LEU A 55 9.10 9.15 13.21
C LEU A 55 10.23 9.44 14.21
N ASP A 56 9.86 9.59 15.48
CA ASP A 56 10.80 9.91 16.57
C ASP A 56 11.59 8.68 17.05
N GLN A 57 11.31 7.49 16.50
CA GLN A 57 11.87 6.20 16.93
C GLN A 57 11.60 5.90 18.42
N ASP A 58 10.49 6.40 18.95
CA ASP A 58 10.12 6.24 20.35
C ASP A 58 9.35 4.94 20.58
N THR A 59 10.10 3.88 20.89
CA THR A 59 9.52 2.56 21.18
C THR A 59 8.70 2.53 22.47
N ALA A 60 8.94 3.46 23.42
CA ALA A 60 8.22 3.48 24.69
C ALA A 60 6.81 4.02 24.47
N ILE A 61 6.68 5.17 23.81
CA ILE A 61 5.39 5.75 23.42
C ILE A 61 4.64 4.78 22.50
N LEU A 62 5.33 4.18 21.52
CA LEU A 62 4.69 3.21 20.64
C LEU A 62 4.10 2.04 21.43
N LYS A 63 4.81 1.53 22.44
CA LYS A 63 4.37 0.41 23.26
C LYS A 63 3.13 0.74 24.11
N GLU A 64 3.05 1.96 24.64
CA GLU A 64 1.92 2.41 25.47
C GLU A 64 0.58 2.40 24.73
N LEU A 65 0.60 2.52 23.39
CA LEU A 65 -0.60 2.42 22.55
C LEU A 65 -1.21 1.02 22.50
N TYR A 66 -0.51 -0.01 22.99
CA TYR A 66 -0.92 -1.41 22.86
C TYR A 66 -1.00 -2.12 24.21
N ASP A 67 -1.98 -3.00 24.35
CA ASP A 67 -2.07 -3.90 25.50
C ASP A 67 -1.11 -5.09 25.31
N THR A 68 0.18 -4.88 25.59
CA THR A 68 1.21 -5.91 25.43
C THR A 68 1.11 -7.06 26.42
N SER A 69 0.20 -6.98 27.41
CA SER A 69 -0.13 -8.11 28.28
C SER A 69 -0.93 -9.19 27.57
N LYS A 70 -1.61 -8.83 26.46
CA LYS A 70 -2.40 -9.72 25.63
C LYS A 70 -1.64 -10.10 24.38
N LYS A 71 -1.73 -11.37 23.98
CA LYS A 71 -1.04 -11.94 22.80
C LYS A 71 -1.24 -11.09 21.54
N PHE A 72 -2.48 -10.74 21.19
CA PHE A 72 -2.76 -9.98 19.97
C PHE A 72 -2.36 -8.50 20.06
N GLY A 73 -2.32 -7.92 21.26
CA GLY A 73 -1.83 -6.56 21.48
C GLY A 73 -0.31 -6.51 21.36
N LEU A 74 0.38 -7.49 21.95
CA LEU A 74 1.82 -7.67 21.78
C LEU A 74 2.22 -7.84 20.31
N TRP A 75 1.51 -8.69 19.56
CA TRP A 75 1.78 -8.90 18.14
C TRP A 75 1.56 -7.64 17.30
N ALA A 76 0.52 -6.86 17.57
CA ALA A 76 0.27 -5.60 16.88
C ALA A 76 1.39 -4.57 17.16
N TYR A 77 1.84 -4.47 18.42
CA TYR A 77 2.98 -3.64 18.79
C TYR A 77 4.27 -4.08 18.08
N GLU A 78 4.61 -5.37 18.15
CA GLU A 78 5.82 -5.92 17.51
C GLU A 78 5.82 -5.70 16.00
N HIS A 79 4.64 -5.72 15.38
CA HIS A 79 4.48 -5.42 13.96
C HIS A 79 4.82 -3.95 13.65
N GLU A 80 4.28 -3.00 14.40
CA GLU A 80 4.56 -1.58 14.20
C GLU A 80 6.00 -1.20 14.56
N GLU A 81 6.60 -1.87 15.56
CA GLU A 81 8.03 -1.71 15.87
C GLU A 81 8.92 -2.17 14.69
N LYS A 82 8.55 -3.26 14.01
CA LYS A 82 9.25 -3.70 12.80
C LYS A 82 9.09 -2.70 11.65
N LYS A 83 7.87 -2.15 11.47
CA LYS A 83 7.60 -1.10 10.47
C LYS A 83 8.39 0.18 10.75
N MET A 84 8.50 0.59 12.01
CA MET A 84 9.34 1.72 12.44
C MET A 84 10.80 1.54 11.99
N LYS A 85 11.39 0.38 12.30
CA LYS A 85 12.76 0.03 11.88
C LYS A 85 12.88 -0.04 10.35
N TYR A 86 11.86 -0.56 9.68
CA TYR A 86 11.83 -0.66 8.22
C TYR A 86 11.87 0.72 7.54
N ILE A 87 10.99 1.63 7.97
CA ILE A 87 10.91 3.00 7.47
C ILE A 87 12.23 3.73 7.70
N GLN A 88 12.83 3.57 8.89
CA GLN A 88 14.14 4.15 9.20
C GLN A 88 15.21 3.67 8.21
N HIS A 89 15.40 2.35 8.08
CA HIS A 89 16.44 1.80 7.20
C HIS A 89 16.21 2.16 5.73
N TRP A 90 14.95 2.17 5.26
CA TRP A 90 14.64 2.63 3.91
C TRP A 90 15.02 4.10 3.74
N SER A 91 14.71 4.96 4.73
CA SER A 91 15.06 6.38 4.67
C SER A 91 16.57 6.62 4.63
N GLU A 92 17.34 5.81 5.37
CA GLU A 92 18.81 5.87 5.39
C GLU A 92 19.42 5.46 4.07
N LYS A 93 18.93 4.37 3.47
CA LYS A 93 19.31 3.90 2.13
C LYS A 93 18.98 4.93 1.05
N GLN A 94 17.80 5.54 1.12
CA GLN A 94 17.34 6.51 0.14
C GLN A 94 18.01 7.88 0.33
N GLY A 95 18.56 8.15 1.53
CA GLY A 95 19.13 9.46 1.88
C GLY A 95 18.08 10.54 2.10
N VAL A 96 16.92 10.16 2.65
CA VAL A 96 15.78 11.06 2.91
C VAL A 96 15.50 11.19 4.41
N ASN A 97 14.76 12.23 4.77
CA ASN A 97 14.10 12.38 6.06
C ASN A 97 12.59 12.34 5.81
N PHE A 98 11.86 11.57 6.62
CA PHE A 98 10.41 11.73 6.71
C PHE A 98 10.11 12.97 7.56
N ASN A 99 9.35 13.90 7.00
CA ASN A 99 9.07 15.20 7.60
C ASN A 99 7.75 15.20 8.38
N ASP A 100 6.77 14.45 7.89
CA ASP A 100 5.40 14.42 8.43
C ASP A 100 4.74 13.10 7.99
N ILE A 101 3.96 12.49 8.88
CA ILE A 101 3.09 11.36 8.55
C ILE A 101 1.72 11.67 9.14
N LYS A 102 0.71 11.83 8.26
CA LYS A 102 -0.65 12.20 8.65
C LYS A 102 -1.64 11.15 8.24
N THR A 103 -2.58 10.86 9.13
CA THR A 103 -3.59 9.86 8.90
C THR A 103 -4.98 10.48 8.82
N ARG A 104 -5.76 10.00 7.85
CA ARG A 104 -7.19 10.25 7.72
C ARG A 104 -7.96 8.94 7.90
N VAL A 105 -9.06 9.00 8.64
CA VAL A 105 -9.83 7.80 9.00
C VAL A 105 -11.27 7.92 8.55
N ILE A 106 -11.74 6.88 7.87
CA ILE A 106 -13.17 6.67 7.62
C ILE A 106 -13.63 5.51 8.49
N VAL A 107 -14.39 5.82 9.53
CA VAL A 107 -15.02 4.80 10.39
C VAL A 107 -16.15 4.13 9.63
N LYS A 108 -16.06 2.82 9.43
CA LYS A 108 -17.09 2.01 8.74
C LYS A 108 -18.06 1.37 9.72
N LYS A 109 -17.55 0.86 10.84
CA LYS A 109 -18.36 0.16 11.85
C LYS A 109 -17.72 0.28 13.21
N ILE A 110 -18.55 0.47 14.23
CA ILE A 110 -18.15 0.41 15.64
C ILE A 110 -19.16 -0.44 16.38
N LYS A 111 -18.68 -1.38 17.17
CA LYS A 111 -19.50 -2.24 18.02
C LYS A 111 -18.82 -2.41 19.37
N GLU A 112 -19.52 -2.07 20.43
CA GLU A 112 -19.13 -2.47 21.78
C GLU A 112 -19.30 -3.98 21.91
N LYS A 113 -18.21 -4.69 22.21
CA LYS A 113 -18.17 -6.15 22.32
C LYS A 113 -18.43 -6.59 23.75
N GLU A 114 -17.83 -5.86 24.68
CA GLU A 114 -17.93 -5.98 26.14
C GLU A 114 -17.87 -4.56 26.71
N GLU A 115 -18.21 -4.38 27.97
CA GLU A 115 -18.15 -3.07 28.64
C GLU A 115 -16.75 -2.43 28.46
N GLY A 116 -16.71 -1.29 27.76
CA GLY A 116 -15.48 -0.55 27.50
C GLY A 116 -14.54 -1.14 26.43
N LEU A 117 -14.93 -2.24 25.75
CA LEU A 117 -14.19 -2.86 24.64
C LEU A 117 -14.92 -2.63 23.32
N TYR A 118 -14.31 -1.87 22.42
CA TYR A 118 -14.89 -1.51 21.13
C TYR A 118 -14.17 -2.22 19.99
N GLY A 119 -14.92 -2.98 19.20
CA GLY A 119 -14.51 -3.46 17.88
C GLY A 119 -14.79 -2.40 16.83
N ILE A 120 -13.77 -2.02 16.07
CA ILE A 120 -13.80 -0.92 15.10
C ILE A 120 -13.30 -1.44 13.76
N ILE A 121 -14.05 -1.13 12.71
CA ILE A 121 -13.64 -1.33 11.33
C ILE A 121 -13.48 0.05 10.70
N CYS A 122 -12.31 0.34 10.14
CA CYS A 122 -12.06 1.61 9.49
C CYS A 122 -11.15 1.49 8.26
N THR A 123 -11.31 2.43 7.35
CA THR A 123 -10.37 2.69 6.27
C THR A 123 -9.42 3.79 6.72
N VAL A 124 -8.13 3.59 6.49
CA VAL A 124 -7.06 4.46 6.96
C VAL A 124 -6.22 4.89 5.76
N SER A 125 -6.14 6.20 5.54
CA SER A 125 -5.31 6.81 4.50
C SER A 125 -4.16 7.53 5.14
N THR A 126 -2.93 7.06 4.93
CA THR A 126 -1.74 7.60 5.57
C THR A 126 -0.85 8.27 4.54
N GLU A 127 -0.68 9.58 4.68
CA GLU A 127 0.17 10.42 3.84
C GLU A 127 1.55 10.55 4.48
N TYR A 128 2.59 10.29 3.69
CA TYR A 128 3.98 10.39 4.11
C TYR A 128 4.66 11.51 3.31
N LYS A 129 5.20 12.50 4.02
CA LYS A 129 6.02 13.55 3.41
C LYS A 129 7.48 13.30 3.71
N TYR A 130 8.32 13.47 2.70
CA TYR A 130 9.76 13.27 2.85
C TYR A 130 10.56 14.25 1.99
N SER A 131 11.77 14.55 2.43
CA SER A 131 12.71 15.39 1.70
C SER A 131 14.06 14.69 1.60
N TYR A 132 14.80 14.95 0.53
CA TYR A 132 16.18 14.45 0.43
C TYR A 132 17.09 15.27 1.35
N LYS A 133 18.01 14.60 2.06
CA LYS A 133 18.92 15.26 3.02
C LYS A 133 19.78 16.35 2.38
N ASN A 134 20.10 16.22 1.09
CA ASN A 134 20.84 17.22 0.32
C ASN A 134 19.95 18.27 -0.38
N ASN A 135 18.63 18.18 -0.24
CA ASN A 135 17.67 19.16 -0.75
C ASN A 135 16.41 19.21 0.15
N PRO A 136 16.55 19.67 1.41
CA PRO A 136 15.49 19.58 2.42
C PRO A 136 14.26 20.46 2.11
N GLU A 137 14.45 21.52 1.32
CA GLU A 137 13.39 22.49 0.96
C GLU A 137 12.37 21.91 -0.03
N VAL A 138 12.72 20.84 -0.76
CA VAL A 138 11.82 20.21 -1.73
C VAL A 138 11.16 18.99 -1.10
N SER A 139 9.88 19.15 -0.75
CA SER A 139 9.07 18.07 -0.21
C SER A 139 8.53 17.17 -1.33
N ASN A 140 8.60 15.87 -1.09
CA ASN A 140 7.91 14.82 -1.83
C ASN A 140 6.79 14.24 -0.96
N MET A 141 5.85 13.52 -1.56
CA MET A 141 4.74 12.91 -0.84
C MET A 141 4.31 11.60 -1.52
N PHE A 142 3.90 10.63 -0.71
CA PHE A 142 3.14 9.46 -1.15
C PHE A 142 2.04 9.13 -0.15
N ARG A 143 1.07 8.32 -0.56
CA ARG A 143 -0.04 7.89 0.30
C ARG A 143 -0.25 6.38 0.25
N ILE A 144 -0.57 5.78 1.40
CA ILE A 144 -0.93 4.37 1.50
C ILE A 144 -2.30 4.24 2.16
N GLY A 145 -3.19 3.52 1.47
CA GLY A 145 -4.51 3.15 1.94
C GLY A 145 -4.50 1.75 2.56
N THR A 146 -5.10 1.62 3.72
CA THR A 146 -5.14 0.40 4.53
C THR A 146 -6.52 0.20 5.15
N TYR A 147 -6.87 -1.06 5.43
CA TYR A 147 -8.19 -1.46 5.92
C TYR A 147 -8.00 -2.20 7.24
N HIS A 148 -8.46 -1.60 8.34
CA HIS A 148 -8.16 -2.03 9.69
C HIS A 148 -9.38 -2.64 10.38
N TYR A 149 -9.12 -3.71 11.13
CA TYR A 149 -9.95 -4.20 12.21
C TYR A 149 -9.21 -4.02 13.54
N LEU A 150 -9.80 -3.25 14.45
CA LEU A 150 -9.22 -2.91 15.74
C LEU A 150 -10.14 -3.35 16.87
N ASN A 151 -9.56 -3.85 17.96
CA ASN A 151 -10.24 -3.83 19.26
C ASN A 151 -9.51 -2.85 20.17
N VAL A 152 -10.24 -1.90 20.73
CA VAL A 152 -9.69 -0.84 21.58
C VAL A 152 -10.41 -0.84 22.91
N VAL A 153 -9.66 -0.69 24.00
CA VAL A 153 -10.20 -0.45 25.35
C VAL A 153 -9.89 0.98 25.79
N VAL A 154 -10.76 1.54 26.62
CA VAL A 154 -10.51 2.84 27.26
C VAL A 154 -9.97 2.60 28.65
N ARG A 155 -8.75 3.08 28.94
CA ARG A 155 -8.09 3.03 30.25
C ARG A 155 -7.57 4.41 30.57
N ASP A 156 -7.92 4.97 31.74
CA ASP A 156 -7.42 6.28 32.18
C ASP A 156 -7.58 7.38 31.10
N ASP A 157 -8.75 7.41 30.45
CA ASP A 157 -9.09 8.29 29.32
C ASP A 157 -8.20 8.14 28.07
N GLN A 158 -7.41 7.06 27.99
CA GLN A 158 -6.60 6.69 26.82
C GLN A 158 -7.16 5.48 26.09
N TYR A 159 -7.02 5.50 24.76
CA TYR A 159 -7.40 4.41 23.88
C TYR A 159 -6.22 3.45 23.70
N VAL A 160 -6.36 2.22 24.20
CA VAL A 160 -5.32 1.19 24.13
C VAL A 160 -5.76 0.08 23.18
N ILE A 161 -4.92 -0.23 22.19
CA ILE A 161 -5.18 -1.27 21.19
C ILE A 161 -4.92 -2.64 21.80
N VAL A 162 -5.97 -3.46 21.86
CA VAL A 162 -5.89 -4.85 22.33
C VAL A 162 -5.63 -5.82 21.18
N LYS A 163 -6.03 -5.45 19.97
CA LYS A 163 -5.92 -6.26 18.77
C LYS A 163 -6.00 -5.35 17.56
N GLU A 164 -5.15 -5.59 16.58
CA GLU A 164 -5.18 -4.90 15.29
C GLU A 164 -4.86 -5.89 14.18
N TRP A 165 -5.60 -5.79 13.07
CA TRP A 165 -5.36 -6.55 11.86
C TRP A 165 -5.60 -5.66 10.65
N TYR A 166 -4.60 -5.61 9.78
CA TYR A 166 -4.66 -5.02 8.46
C TYR A 166 -3.60 -5.69 7.59
N THR A 167 -3.73 -5.59 6.27
CA THR A 167 -2.67 -6.02 5.35
C THR A 167 -1.61 -4.93 5.30
N ASP A 168 -0.43 -5.18 5.88
CA ASP A 168 0.65 -4.20 5.91
C ASP A 168 1.44 -4.19 4.59
N PRO A 169 1.62 -3.02 3.94
CA PRO A 169 2.35 -2.91 2.68
C PRO A 169 3.84 -3.28 2.78
N PHE A 170 4.39 -3.38 3.98
CA PHE A 170 5.80 -3.59 4.27
C PHE A 170 6.09 -4.97 4.87
N GLU A 171 5.08 -5.79 5.15
CA GLU A 171 5.20 -7.08 5.84
C GLU A 171 6.27 -7.99 5.21
N ASP A 172 6.31 -8.02 3.87
CA ASP A 172 7.25 -8.85 3.11
C ASP A 172 8.70 -8.37 3.19
N SER A 173 8.96 -7.14 3.66
CA SER A 173 10.24 -6.43 3.61
C SER A 173 10.92 -6.21 4.96
N LEU A 174 10.36 -6.76 6.04
CA LEU A 174 10.80 -6.53 7.41
C LEU A 174 12.16 -7.19 7.78
N ASN A 175 12.80 -7.90 6.86
CA ASN A 175 14.14 -8.47 7.02
C ASN A 175 15.14 -7.74 6.12
N LEU A 176 15.73 -6.66 6.63
CA LEU A 176 16.80 -5.94 5.95
C LEU A 176 18.15 -6.45 6.44
N GLU A 177 18.93 -7.03 5.54
CA GLU A 177 20.36 -7.29 5.75
C GLU A 177 21.17 -6.40 4.80
N ASN A 178 22.09 -5.61 5.39
CA ASN A 178 23.17 -4.81 4.79
C ASN A 178 23.25 -4.81 3.25
N ILE A 179 22.35 -4.04 2.62
CA ILE A 179 22.58 -3.51 1.27
C ILE A 179 23.65 -2.43 1.44
N ASN A 180 24.65 -2.37 0.55
CA ASN A 180 25.62 -1.28 0.53
C ASN A 180 24.88 0.04 0.24
N SER A 181 24.46 0.73 1.30
CA SER A 181 23.53 1.86 1.25
C SER A 181 24.20 3.13 0.76
N ASP A 182 25.51 3.26 0.90
CA ASP A 182 26.23 4.49 0.56
C ASP A 182 26.27 4.73 -0.96
N GLU A 183 26.65 3.73 -1.77
CA GLU A 183 26.69 3.86 -3.24
C GLU A 183 25.28 4.20 -3.79
N ILE A 184 24.26 3.51 -3.28
CA ILE A 184 22.88 3.70 -3.71
C ILE A 184 22.41 5.11 -3.37
N ARG A 185 22.68 5.56 -2.13
CA ARG A 185 22.34 6.90 -1.67
C ARG A 185 23.04 7.97 -2.50
N GLU A 186 24.33 7.83 -2.73
CA GLU A 186 25.12 8.78 -3.52
C GLU A 186 24.60 8.87 -4.97
N TYR A 187 24.30 7.71 -5.57
CA TYR A 187 23.70 7.64 -6.90
C TYR A 187 22.35 8.35 -6.93
N ILE A 188 21.46 8.11 -5.97
CA ILE A 188 20.14 8.78 -5.94
C ILE A 188 20.29 10.29 -5.76
N GLN A 189 21.17 10.71 -4.85
CA GLN A 189 21.35 12.10 -4.49
C GLN A 189 21.92 12.97 -5.62
N CYS A 190 22.68 12.38 -6.55
CA CYS A 190 23.26 13.08 -7.70
C CYS A 190 22.29 13.25 -8.88
N HIS A 191 21.11 12.66 -8.83
CA HIS A 191 20.08 12.84 -9.86
C HIS A 191 19.22 14.07 -9.61
N GLU A 192 18.59 14.53 -10.68
CA GLU A 192 17.54 15.54 -10.65
C GLU A 192 16.33 15.01 -11.41
N LYS A 193 15.14 15.50 -11.05
CA LYS A 193 13.92 15.14 -11.75
C LYS A 193 14.04 15.53 -13.24
N PRO A 194 13.94 14.57 -14.17
CA PRO A 194 13.98 14.90 -15.59
C PRO A 194 12.71 15.65 -16.01
N GLU A 195 12.85 16.56 -16.98
CA GLU A 195 11.70 17.16 -17.64
C GLU A 195 11.02 16.10 -18.54
N ILE A 196 9.78 15.75 -18.23
CA ILE A 196 9.00 14.75 -18.98
C ILE A 196 7.72 15.40 -19.48
N LYS A 197 7.57 15.41 -20.80
CA LYS A 197 6.32 15.78 -21.46
C LYS A 197 5.46 14.53 -21.67
N LEU A 198 4.39 14.41 -20.90
CA LEU A 198 3.40 13.34 -21.06
C LEU A 198 2.52 13.58 -22.28
N THR A 199 2.17 12.51 -23.00
CA THR A 199 1.09 12.55 -23.99
C THR A 199 -0.26 12.75 -23.31
N GLU A 200 -1.30 13.10 -24.07
CA GLU A 200 -2.65 13.25 -23.51
C GLU A 200 -3.21 11.93 -22.98
N GLU A 201 -2.88 10.80 -23.63
CA GLU A 201 -3.26 9.47 -23.16
C GLU A 201 -2.55 9.11 -21.85
N GLN A 202 -1.26 9.45 -21.72
CA GLN A 202 -0.54 9.24 -20.47
C GLN A 202 -1.14 10.09 -19.34
N LYS A 203 -1.45 11.37 -19.57
CA LYS A 203 -2.12 12.23 -18.58
C LYS A 203 -3.43 11.61 -18.10
N LYS A 204 -4.31 11.19 -19.03
CA LYS A 204 -5.55 10.49 -18.69
C LYS A 204 -5.32 9.23 -17.85
N ALA A 205 -4.29 8.45 -18.19
CA ALA A 205 -3.92 7.27 -17.41
C ALA A 205 -3.51 7.65 -15.97
N MET A 206 -2.75 8.73 -15.79
CA MET A 206 -2.30 9.18 -14.47
C MET A 206 -3.46 9.74 -13.65
N ASP A 207 -4.30 10.59 -14.26
CA ASP A 207 -5.48 11.15 -13.63
C ASP A 207 -6.41 10.02 -13.15
N TYR A 208 -6.64 9.01 -14.00
CA TYR A 208 -7.39 7.82 -13.62
C TYR A 208 -6.76 7.08 -12.44
N ALA A 209 -5.45 6.84 -12.50
CA ALA A 209 -4.73 6.14 -11.45
C ALA A 209 -4.82 6.87 -10.11
N HIS A 210 -4.70 8.20 -10.10
CA HIS A 210 -4.75 8.99 -8.89
C HIS A 210 -6.16 9.10 -8.32
N GLN A 211 -7.17 9.21 -9.19
CA GLN A 211 -8.58 9.31 -8.80
C GLN A 211 -9.14 8.02 -8.19
N TYR A 212 -8.73 6.85 -8.71
CA TYR A 212 -9.35 5.57 -8.37
C TYR A 212 -8.49 4.63 -7.53
N CYS A 213 -7.42 5.15 -6.90
CA CYS A 213 -6.52 4.38 -6.04
C CYS A 213 -7.11 4.04 -4.66
N GLY A 214 -8.39 3.68 -4.59
CA GLY A 214 -9.04 3.21 -3.36
C GLY A 214 -8.82 4.12 -2.17
N ALA A 215 -8.44 3.55 -1.03
CA ALA A 215 -8.20 4.26 0.22
C ALA A 215 -7.01 5.24 0.17
N ALA A 216 -6.11 5.14 -0.81
CA ALA A 216 -4.98 6.05 -0.99
C ALA A 216 -5.30 7.25 -1.89
N ALA A 217 -6.43 7.23 -2.60
CA ALA A 217 -6.88 8.38 -3.38
C ALA A 217 -7.15 9.58 -2.45
N ASP A 218 -7.08 10.79 -3.01
CA ASP A 218 -7.37 12.00 -2.25
C ASP A 218 -8.82 12.02 -1.71
N GLU A 219 -9.03 12.71 -0.59
CA GLU A 219 -10.37 12.91 -0.02
C GLU A 219 -11.30 13.58 -1.03
N GLU A 220 -10.78 14.49 -1.85
CA GLU A 220 -11.53 15.15 -2.92
C GLU A 220 -12.09 14.14 -3.95
N TYR A 221 -11.40 13.02 -4.16
CA TYR A 221 -11.85 11.93 -5.03
C TYR A 221 -12.73 10.91 -4.31
N GLY A 222 -12.85 11.02 -2.99
CA GLY A 222 -13.73 10.22 -2.14
C GLY A 222 -13.18 8.85 -1.76
N MET A 223 -11.85 8.64 -1.85
CA MET A 223 -11.17 7.39 -1.43
C MET A 223 -11.85 6.11 -1.98
N LYS A 224 -12.05 6.06 -3.30
CA LYS A 224 -12.92 5.06 -3.93
C LYS A 224 -12.26 4.31 -5.08
N PHE A 225 -12.77 3.12 -5.34
CA PHE A 225 -12.52 2.35 -6.54
C PHE A 225 -13.45 2.78 -7.69
N ASN A 226 -13.09 2.42 -8.92
CA ASN A 226 -13.99 2.62 -10.06
C ASN A 226 -15.10 1.55 -10.05
N LYS A 227 -16.37 1.99 -9.95
CA LYS A 227 -17.55 1.11 -9.86
C LYS A 227 -17.88 0.38 -11.16
N ASP A 228 -17.32 0.80 -12.29
CA ASP A 228 -17.50 0.11 -13.58
C ASP A 228 -16.69 -1.20 -13.66
N TYR A 229 -15.71 -1.35 -12.75
CA TYR A 229 -14.87 -2.52 -12.64
C TYR A 229 -15.12 -3.24 -11.32
N ARG A 230 -15.08 -4.57 -11.35
CA ARG A 230 -15.15 -5.39 -10.15
C ARG A 230 -13.89 -5.12 -9.34
N ASP A 231 -14.10 -4.88 -8.06
CA ASP A 231 -13.05 -4.83 -7.06
C ASP A 231 -12.59 -6.26 -6.74
N TYR A 232 -11.36 -6.60 -7.15
CA TYR A 232 -10.71 -7.87 -6.79
C TYR A 232 -9.75 -7.70 -5.60
N ASN A 233 -9.68 -6.52 -4.97
CA ASN A 233 -8.77 -6.23 -3.87
C ASN A 233 -8.88 -7.26 -2.72
N PRO A 234 -10.08 -7.75 -2.37
CA PRO A 234 -10.26 -8.77 -1.34
C PRO A 234 -9.85 -10.18 -1.81
N GLU A 235 -9.93 -10.47 -3.10
CA GLU A 235 -9.77 -11.82 -3.68
C GLU A 235 -8.37 -12.08 -4.25
N GLY A 236 -7.62 -10.99 -4.51
CA GLY A 236 -6.34 -10.99 -5.20
C GLY A 236 -6.48 -10.80 -6.71
N GLY A 237 -5.41 -10.27 -7.33
CA GLY A 237 -5.38 -9.94 -8.77
C GLY A 237 -5.74 -8.49 -9.10
N ASP A 238 -6.15 -7.70 -8.11
CA ASP A 238 -6.60 -6.33 -8.35
C ASP A 238 -5.48 -5.38 -8.79
N CYS A 239 -4.24 -5.64 -8.39
CA CYS A 239 -3.07 -4.93 -8.91
C CYS A 239 -3.00 -4.98 -10.45
N ALA A 240 -3.26 -6.14 -11.06
CA ALA A 240 -3.28 -6.29 -12.51
C ALA A 240 -4.56 -5.75 -13.14
N ASN A 241 -5.70 -5.94 -12.46
CA ASN A 241 -6.99 -5.37 -12.87
C ASN A 241 -6.88 -3.84 -12.97
N PHE A 242 -6.34 -3.18 -11.96
CA PHE A 242 -6.18 -1.73 -11.91
C PHE A 242 -5.12 -1.23 -12.90
N ALA A 243 -3.99 -1.92 -13.04
CA ALA A 243 -3.04 -1.62 -14.11
C ALA A 243 -3.71 -1.70 -15.50
N SER A 244 -4.56 -2.70 -15.72
CA SER A 244 -5.30 -2.84 -16.97
C SER A 244 -6.33 -1.72 -17.18
N GLN A 245 -7.02 -1.31 -16.11
CA GLN A 245 -7.93 -0.15 -16.14
C GLN A 245 -7.19 1.13 -16.52
N ILE A 246 -6.09 1.46 -15.84
CA ILE A 246 -5.25 2.63 -16.14
C ILE A 246 -4.86 2.67 -17.62
N MET A 247 -4.46 1.52 -18.18
CA MET A 247 -4.10 1.41 -19.58
C MET A 247 -5.30 1.56 -20.52
N PHE A 248 -6.44 0.94 -20.23
CA PHE A 248 -7.62 1.01 -21.10
C PHE A 248 -8.23 2.41 -21.10
N GLU A 249 -8.39 3.00 -19.92
CA GLU A 249 -9.03 4.30 -19.69
C GLU A 249 -8.18 5.48 -20.18
N SER A 250 -6.88 5.25 -20.41
CA SER A 250 -6.03 6.18 -21.17
C SER A 250 -6.55 6.46 -22.59
N GLY A 251 -7.36 5.55 -23.16
CA GLY A 251 -7.83 5.58 -24.54
C GLY A 251 -6.80 5.09 -25.57
N ARG A 252 -5.54 4.83 -25.16
CA ARG A 252 -4.47 4.37 -26.05
C ARG A 252 -4.65 2.91 -26.47
N PHE A 253 -5.01 2.05 -25.53
CA PHE A 253 -5.01 0.61 -25.72
C PHE A 253 -6.43 0.07 -25.94
N LYS A 254 -6.64 -0.63 -27.04
CA LYS A 254 -7.92 -1.31 -27.32
C LYS A 254 -7.93 -2.71 -26.69
N LYS A 255 -9.06 -3.09 -26.09
CA LYS A 255 -9.31 -4.46 -25.63
C LYS A 255 -9.33 -5.43 -26.82
N ASN A 256 -8.98 -6.68 -26.56
CA ASN A 256 -9.11 -7.79 -27.51
C ASN A 256 -9.43 -9.08 -26.74
N ASP A 257 -9.60 -10.21 -27.41
CA ASP A 257 -10.05 -11.45 -26.75
C ASP A 257 -9.10 -11.96 -25.66
N THR A 258 -7.80 -11.63 -25.73
CA THR A 258 -6.81 -12.05 -24.74
C THR A 258 -6.74 -11.14 -23.53
N TRP A 259 -6.81 -9.81 -23.75
CA TRP A 259 -6.81 -8.78 -22.71
C TRP A 259 -8.13 -8.00 -22.79
N ASN A 260 -9.08 -8.47 -21.98
CA ASN A 260 -10.44 -7.95 -21.96
C ASN A 260 -11.01 -7.88 -20.54
N TYR A 261 -12.01 -7.04 -20.41
CA TYR A 261 -12.95 -6.98 -19.30
C TYR A 261 -14.37 -6.84 -19.86
N TYR A 262 -15.23 -7.79 -19.53
CA TYR A 262 -16.59 -7.89 -20.04
C TYR A 262 -17.53 -8.54 -19.02
N LYS A 263 -18.75 -7.99 -18.86
CA LYS A 263 -19.79 -8.52 -17.96
C LYS A 263 -19.30 -8.77 -16.51
N GLY A 264 -18.47 -7.88 -15.98
CA GLY A 264 -17.99 -8.00 -14.60
C GLY A 264 -16.74 -8.87 -14.42
N GLU A 265 -16.23 -9.47 -15.50
CA GLU A 265 -15.10 -10.41 -15.45
C GLU A 265 -13.95 -9.96 -16.35
N GLY A 266 -12.74 -10.05 -15.80
CA GLY A 266 -11.52 -9.82 -16.55
C GLY A 266 -10.87 -11.13 -16.96
N THR A 267 -10.35 -11.17 -18.18
CA THR A 267 -9.50 -12.27 -18.67
C THR A 267 -8.27 -12.47 -17.79
N LYS A 268 -7.60 -13.63 -17.91
CA LYS A 268 -6.33 -13.87 -17.18
C LYS A 268 -5.27 -12.79 -17.47
N ALA A 269 -5.17 -12.28 -18.70
CA ALA A 269 -4.24 -11.21 -19.00
C ALA A 269 -4.64 -9.87 -18.36
N TRP A 270 -5.91 -9.69 -17.99
CA TRP A 270 -6.42 -8.49 -17.35
C TRP A 270 -6.22 -8.53 -15.82
N VAL A 271 -6.59 -9.63 -15.15
CA VAL A 271 -6.66 -9.69 -13.67
C VAL A 271 -5.51 -10.44 -13.00
N ASN A 272 -4.65 -11.16 -13.73
CA ASN A 272 -3.58 -11.93 -13.12
C ASN A 272 -2.22 -11.26 -13.34
N ALA A 273 -1.46 -10.95 -12.27
CA ALA A 273 -0.18 -10.26 -12.36
C ALA A 273 0.82 -10.90 -13.36
N GLN A 274 1.00 -12.22 -13.29
CA GLN A 274 1.84 -12.95 -14.23
C GLN A 274 1.27 -12.93 -15.66
N GLY A 275 -0.05 -13.14 -15.80
CA GLY A 275 -0.77 -13.11 -17.07
C GLY A 275 -0.66 -11.76 -17.77
N PHE A 276 -0.90 -10.68 -17.03
CA PHE A 276 -0.76 -9.29 -17.47
C PHE A 276 0.64 -9.01 -17.98
N LYS A 277 1.67 -9.21 -17.13
CA LYS A 277 3.05 -8.97 -17.54
C LYS A 277 3.43 -9.76 -18.80
N ASN A 278 3.08 -11.04 -18.86
CA ASN A 278 3.37 -11.88 -20.01
C ASN A 278 2.67 -11.37 -21.28
N TYR A 279 1.39 -11.03 -21.20
CA TYR A 279 0.64 -10.47 -22.31
C TYR A 279 1.26 -9.16 -22.80
N MET A 280 1.56 -8.24 -21.89
CA MET A 280 2.13 -6.93 -22.23
C MET A 280 3.43 -7.06 -23.01
N VAL A 281 4.33 -7.94 -22.56
CA VAL A 281 5.61 -8.19 -23.24
C VAL A 281 5.42 -8.95 -24.56
N TYR A 282 4.69 -10.06 -24.57
CA TYR A 282 4.57 -10.92 -25.75
C TYR A 282 3.72 -10.32 -26.87
N SER A 283 2.79 -9.41 -26.54
CA SER A 283 2.02 -8.67 -27.55
C SER A 283 2.79 -7.51 -28.18
N GLY A 284 3.99 -7.19 -27.69
CA GLY A 284 4.77 -6.02 -28.13
C GLY A 284 4.23 -4.68 -27.61
N ARG A 285 3.22 -4.69 -26.72
CA ARG A 285 2.72 -3.47 -26.05
C ARG A 285 3.70 -2.93 -25.02
N ALA A 286 4.64 -3.75 -24.57
CA ALA A 286 5.67 -3.36 -23.63
C ALA A 286 6.97 -4.14 -23.86
N GLN A 287 8.07 -3.65 -23.32
CA GLN A 287 9.38 -4.27 -23.39
C GLN A 287 10.14 -4.11 -22.07
N TYR A 288 11.12 -4.99 -21.83
CA TYR A 288 11.97 -4.87 -20.64
C TYR A 288 12.91 -3.68 -20.77
N ILE A 289 13.03 -2.93 -19.67
CA ILE A 289 14.16 -2.05 -19.40
C ILE A 289 15.26 -2.89 -18.74
N ALA A 290 14.94 -3.53 -17.61
CA ALA A 290 15.84 -4.40 -16.88
C ALA A 290 15.07 -5.43 -16.03
N LYS A 291 15.77 -6.46 -15.56
CA LYS A 291 15.26 -7.47 -14.63
C LYS A 291 16.37 -7.93 -13.69
N GLY A 292 16.11 -7.95 -12.39
CA GLY A 292 17.10 -8.40 -11.41
C GLY A 292 16.69 -8.13 -9.97
N ALA A 293 17.60 -8.36 -9.02
CA ALA A 293 17.44 -7.85 -7.66
C ALA A 293 17.58 -6.32 -7.66
N TYR A 294 17.24 -5.67 -6.53
CA TYR A 294 17.31 -4.21 -6.42
C TYR A 294 18.67 -3.64 -6.84
N GLN A 295 19.77 -4.22 -6.35
CA GLN A 295 21.14 -3.78 -6.67
C GLN A 295 21.47 -3.84 -8.16
N ASP A 296 20.83 -4.76 -8.90
CA ASP A 296 21.07 -4.94 -10.32
C ASP A 296 20.32 -3.90 -11.18
N VAL A 297 19.19 -3.38 -10.69
CA VAL A 297 18.25 -2.60 -11.52
C VAL A 297 17.99 -1.18 -11.04
N TYR A 298 18.44 -0.78 -9.85
CA TYR A 298 18.08 0.54 -9.29
C TYR A 298 18.54 1.71 -10.16
N LYS A 299 19.68 1.55 -10.86
CA LYS A 299 20.17 2.55 -11.83
C LYS A 299 19.26 2.61 -13.06
N ASP A 300 18.86 1.45 -13.59
CA ASP A 300 17.95 1.34 -14.73
C ASP A 300 16.52 1.81 -14.41
N ALA A 301 16.11 1.79 -13.13
CA ALA A 301 14.81 2.30 -12.70
C ALA A 301 14.59 3.77 -13.07
N TYR A 302 15.66 4.57 -13.17
CA TYR A 302 15.59 5.95 -13.65
C TYR A 302 15.18 6.10 -15.11
N ASN A 303 15.09 5.01 -15.88
CA ASN A 303 14.55 5.00 -17.23
C ASN A 303 13.02 4.80 -17.26
N LEU A 304 12.39 4.46 -16.13
CA LEU A 304 10.94 4.36 -16.03
C LEU A 304 10.28 5.74 -16.16
N ARG A 305 9.13 5.78 -16.82
CA ARG A 305 8.33 7.00 -17.05
C ARG A 305 6.87 6.74 -16.66
N PRO A 306 6.08 7.79 -16.36
CA PRO A 306 4.66 7.62 -16.10
C PRO A 306 3.95 6.86 -17.23
N GLY A 307 3.22 5.79 -16.86
CA GLY A 307 2.62 4.81 -17.78
C GLY A 307 3.40 3.49 -17.88
N ASP A 308 4.68 3.46 -17.54
CA ASP A 308 5.44 2.21 -17.39
C ASP A 308 4.98 1.44 -16.14
N PHE A 309 5.45 0.20 -15.96
CA PHE A 309 5.13 -0.55 -14.75
C PHE A 309 6.29 -1.38 -14.22
N VAL A 310 6.21 -1.69 -12.92
CA VAL A 310 7.09 -2.61 -12.21
C VAL A 310 6.31 -3.89 -11.90
N ALA A 311 6.88 -5.03 -12.28
CA ALA A 311 6.39 -6.35 -11.90
C ALA A 311 7.31 -6.94 -10.82
N TYR A 312 6.73 -7.41 -9.71
CA TYR A 312 7.48 -7.97 -8.58
C TYR A 312 7.39 -9.49 -8.63
N GLU A 313 8.54 -10.16 -8.75
CA GLU A 313 8.69 -11.60 -8.81
C GLU A 313 9.13 -12.14 -7.43
N LYS A 314 8.40 -13.14 -6.91
CA LYS A 314 8.78 -13.90 -5.71
C LYS A 314 8.70 -15.38 -6.04
N GLY A 315 9.78 -16.13 -5.81
CA GLY A 315 9.81 -17.57 -6.08
C GLY A 315 9.54 -17.94 -7.55
N GLY A 316 10.00 -17.14 -8.51
CA GLY A 316 9.83 -17.39 -9.94
C GLY A 316 8.48 -16.98 -10.53
N ARG A 317 7.58 -16.39 -9.73
CA ARG A 317 6.25 -15.95 -10.17
C ARG A 317 6.06 -14.46 -9.89
N ILE A 318 5.45 -13.75 -10.83
CA ILE A 318 4.99 -12.37 -10.59
C ILE A 318 3.83 -12.39 -9.61
N THR A 319 4.04 -11.79 -8.44
CA THR A 319 3.05 -11.69 -7.35
C THR A 319 2.32 -10.36 -7.35
N HIS A 320 2.90 -9.31 -7.94
CA HIS A 320 2.31 -7.97 -7.91
C HIS A 320 2.72 -7.12 -9.13
N ILE A 321 1.89 -6.12 -9.45
CA ILE A 321 2.10 -5.13 -10.51
C ILE A 321 1.86 -3.73 -9.92
N SER A 322 2.73 -2.77 -10.22
CA SER A 322 2.44 -1.36 -9.93
C SER A 322 2.79 -0.47 -11.12
N THR A 323 1.89 0.45 -11.46
CA THR A 323 2.08 1.39 -12.57
C THR A 323 2.86 2.59 -12.09
N VAL A 324 3.88 3.02 -12.81
CA VAL A 324 4.60 4.26 -12.53
C VAL A 324 3.68 5.42 -12.87
N THR A 325 3.41 6.29 -11.91
CA THR A 325 2.49 7.42 -12.09
C THR A 325 3.07 8.80 -11.78
N GLY A 326 4.33 8.83 -11.35
CA GLY A 326 5.05 10.07 -11.12
C GLY A 326 6.52 9.80 -10.89
N LEU A 327 7.28 10.88 -10.78
CA LEU A 327 8.66 10.88 -10.32
C LEU A 327 8.80 11.90 -9.19
N ASP A 328 9.61 11.55 -8.21
CA ASP A 328 9.96 12.47 -7.12
C ASP A 328 10.96 13.55 -7.59
N SER A 329 11.36 14.42 -6.66
CA SER A 329 12.32 15.53 -6.88
C SER A 329 13.70 15.10 -7.38
N LYS A 330 14.09 13.83 -7.22
CA LYS A 330 15.33 13.25 -7.75
C LYS A 330 15.11 12.42 -9.00
N GLY A 331 13.89 12.36 -9.52
CA GLY A 331 13.56 11.53 -10.69
C GLY A 331 13.34 10.06 -10.33
N TYR A 332 13.22 9.73 -9.04
CA TYR A 332 12.97 8.37 -8.57
C TYR A 332 11.53 7.95 -8.91
N PRO A 333 11.30 6.75 -9.47
CA PRO A 333 9.97 6.31 -9.87
C PRO A 333 9.00 6.14 -8.71
N LEU A 334 7.81 6.72 -8.86
CA LEU A 334 6.71 6.60 -7.92
C LEU A 334 5.58 5.79 -8.58
N VAL A 335 5.11 4.76 -7.88
CA VAL A 335 4.12 3.81 -8.39
C VAL A 335 2.78 3.94 -7.70
N THR A 336 1.72 3.63 -8.46
CA THR A 336 0.34 3.52 -7.97
C THR A 336 -0.22 2.13 -8.26
N CYS A 337 -0.86 1.51 -7.26
CA CYS A 337 -1.47 0.17 -7.39
C CYS A 337 -2.52 -0.13 -6.31
N HIS A 338 -3.34 -1.16 -6.53
CA HIS A 338 -4.21 -1.78 -5.51
C HIS A 338 -3.52 -2.99 -4.84
N ASN A 339 -4.23 -3.71 -3.96
CA ASN A 339 -3.71 -4.76 -3.07
C ASN A 339 -2.73 -4.18 -2.04
N THR A 340 -3.29 -3.34 -1.18
CA THR A 340 -2.66 -2.32 -0.30
C THR A 340 -2.44 -1.03 -1.05
N ASP A 341 -3.50 -0.24 -1.19
CA ASP A 341 -3.59 0.88 -2.13
C ASP A 341 -2.40 1.84 -1.96
N ARG A 342 -1.62 2.00 -3.01
CA ARG A 342 -0.40 2.80 -3.04
C ARG A 342 -0.62 3.93 -4.01
N LEU A 343 -0.49 5.17 -3.57
CA LEU A 343 -0.50 6.35 -4.44
C LEU A 343 0.87 7.00 -4.40
N LEU A 344 1.55 7.04 -5.55
CA LEU A 344 2.86 7.67 -5.71
C LEU A 344 3.94 7.14 -4.75
N VAL A 345 3.87 5.86 -4.37
CA VAL A 345 4.82 5.24 -3.44
C VAL A 345 6.14 4.94 -4.18
N PRO A 346 7.33 5.18 -3.59
CA PRO A 346 8.59 4.76 -4.20
C PRO A 346 8.56 3.28 -4.59
N TRP A 347 8.95 2.97 -5.83
CA TRP A 347 8.73 1.65 -6.44
C TRP A 347 9.30 0.46 -5.66
N ASP A 348 10.33 0.66 -4.83
CA ASP A 348 10.95 -0.39 -4.03
C ASP A 348 10.48 -0.41 -2.56
N LEU A 349 9.78 0.63 -2.09
CA LEU A 349 9.33 0.72 -0.71
C LEU A 349 8.26 -0.36 -0.45
N GLY A 350 8.50 -1.22 0.53
CA GLY A 350 7.73 -2.44 0.79
C GLY A 350 8.13 -3.66 -0.05
N TRP A 351 9.18 -3.56 -0.89
CA TRP A 351 9.66 -4.65 -1.75
C TRP A 351 11.15 -4.99 -1.58
N SER A 352 11.79 -4.57 -0.49
CA SER A 352 13.24 -4.71 -0.26
C SER A 352 13.70 -6.10 0.22
N ASN A 353 12.86 -7.11 0.13
CA ASN A 353 13.23 -8.50 0.43
C ASN A 353 14.14 -9.07 -0.67
N LYS A 354 15.25 -9.71 -0.29
CA LYS A 354 16.23 -10.30 -1.24
C LYS A 354 15.62 -11.36 -2.17
N ALA A 355 14.51 -11.98 -1.79
CA ALA A 355 13.79 -12.94 -2.63
C ALA A 355 12.98 -12.26 -3.75
N ILE A 356 12.82 -10.94 -3.70
CA ILE A 356 12.11 -10.16 -4.72
C ILE A 356 13.05 -9.83 -5.87
N LYS A 357 12.61 -10.15 -7.08
CA LYS A 357 13.20 -9.63 -8.31
C LYS A 357 12.23 -8.66 -8.95
N PHE A 358 12.77 -7.58 -9.47
CA PHE A 358 12.02 -6.52 -10.13
C PHE A 358 12.11 -6.70 -11.63
N HIS A 359 10.98 -6.50 -12.30
CA HIS A 359 10.88 -6.42 -13.75
C HIS A 359 10.49 -4.98 -14.07
N LEU A 360 11.43 -4.21 -14.60
CA LEU A 360 11.18 -2.84 -15.03
C LEU A 360 10.71 -2.89 -16.48
N ILE A 361 9.45 -2.52 -16.73
CA ILE A 361 8.80 -2.71 -18.01
C ILE A 361 8.37 -1.36 -18.60
N LYS A 362 8.93 -1.04 -19.76
CA LYS A 362 8.54 0.13 -20.55
C LYS A 362 7.30 -0.18 -21.38
N VAL A 363 6.27 0.65 -21.27
CA VAL A 363 5.04 0.53 -22.06
C VAL A 363 5.13 1.41 -23.30
N ASN A 364 4.70 0.86 -24.44
CA ASN A 364 4.68 1.55 -25.71
C ASN A 364 3.37 2.35 -25.83
N TYR A 365 3.31 3.48 -25.13
CA TYR A 365 2.20 4.44 -25.17
C TYR A 365 2.02 5.14 -26.52
#